data_AF-A0A0M0LIY6-F1
#
_entry.id   AF-A0A0M0LIY6-F1
#
_cell.length_a   1.000
_cell.length_b   1.000
_cell.length_c   1.000
_cell.angle_alpha   90.00
_cell.angle_beta   90.00
_cell.angle_gamma   90.00
#
_symmetry.space_group_name_H-M   'P 1'
#
loop_
_entity.id
_entity.type
_entity.pdbx_description
1 polymer ?
#
loop_
_entity_poly.entity_id
_entity_poly.type
_entity_poly.pdbx_seq_one_letter_code
_entity_poly.pdbx_strand_id
1 'polypeptide(L)'
;MFGRRKKDKEHYEQGYKEYETQAKEYLHDKGKAEGLLNQAIAKATTKKGALDDVWERLQLLFEAFRSWIKGDYRSIPTRSIITIIATILYFVNPIDLIPDFIVGLGLVDDAAVIAFAMKQINNDLDSFKEWKEKQQNTINA
;
A
#
# COMPACT_ATOMS: atom_id res chain seq x y z
N MET A 1 -23.00 7.78 29.20
CA MET A 1 -22.88 7.28 27.82
C MET A 1 -21.42 7.33 27.37
N PHE A 2 -20.64 6.26 27.51
CA PHE A 2 -19.21 6.21 27.09
C PHE A 2 -18.85 4.90 26.36
N GLY A 3 -19.80 4.33 25.60
CA GLY A 3 -19.66 3.00 24.99
C GLY A 3 -19.29 2.95 23.50
N ARG A 4 -19.31 4.08 22.77
CA ARG A 4 -19.08 4.06 21.30
C ARG A 4 -17.60 4.07 20.89
N ARG A 5 -16.75 4.89 21.50
CA ARG A 5 -15.34 5.08 21.06
C ARG A 5 -14.42 3.86 21.21
N LYS A 6 -14.76 2.87 22.04
CA LYS A 6 -13.94 1.66 22.23
C LYS A 6 -14.17 0.62 21.13
N LYS A 7 -15.42 0.46 20.69
CA LYS A 7 -15.80 -0.50 19.65
C LYS A 7 -15.16 -0.17 18.29
N ASP A 8 -15.08 1.12 17.94
CA ASP A 8 -14.50 1.54 16.66
C ASP A 8 -12.99 1.21 16.55
N LYS A 9 -12.26 1.22 17.67
CA LYS A 9 -10.83 0.83 17.71
C LYS A 9 -10.63 -0.68 17.66
N GLU A 10 -11.46 -1.45 18.36
CA GLU A 10 -11.36 -2.92 18.41
C GLU A 10 -11.65 -3.56 17.05
N HIS A 11 -12.65 -3.04 16.31
CA HIS A 11 -12.94 -3.48 14.94
C HIS A 11 -11.83 -3.12 13.94
N TYR A 12 -11.18 -1.96 14.11
CA TYR A 12 -10.02 -1.57 13.31
C TYR A 12 -8.82 -2.48 13.55
N GLU A 13 -8.55 -2.85 14.81
CA GLU A 13 -7.46 -3.76 15.17
C GLU A 13 -7.69 -5.21 14.71
N GLN A 14 -8.94 -5.68 14.67
CA GLN A 14 -9.29 -7.01 14.15
C GLN A 14 -9.18 -7.09 12.62
N GLY A 15 -9.76 -6.14 11.88
CA GLY A 15 -9.60 -6.10 10.42
C GLY A 15 -8.14 -5.98 10.01
N TYR A 16 -7.37 -5.15 10.74
CA TYR A 16 -5.92 -5.03 10.53
C TYR A 16 -5.17 -6.37 10.73
N LYS A 17 -5.59 -7.23 11.68
CA LYS A 17 -4.97 -8.55 11.91
C LYS A 17 -5.21 -9.56 10.78
N GLU A 18 -6.39 -9.55 10.17
CA GLU A 18 -6.68 -10.40 9.00
C GLU A 18 -5.87 -9.94 7.77
N TYR A 19 -5.79 -8.63 7.54
CA TYR A 19 -4.91 -8.07 6.50
C TYR A 19 -3.45 -8.30 6.77
N GLU A 20 -3.02 -8.18 8.03
CA GLU A 20 -1.67 -8.52 8.43
C GLU A 20 -1.38 -9.99 8.10
N THR A 21 -2.36 -10.90 8.25
CA THR A 21 -2.20 -12.33 7.95
C THR A 21 -2.05 -12.59 6.45
N GLN A 22 -2.87 -11.97 5.61
CA GLN A 22 -2.74 -12.11 4.14
C GLN A 22 -1.50 -11.37 3.60
N ALA A 23 -1.23 -10.16 4.09
CA ALA A 23 -0.02 -9.41 3.72
C ALA A 23 1.25 -10.10 4.21
N LYS A 24 1.22 -10.85 5.32
CA LYS A 24 2.33 -11.67 5.82
C LYS A 24 2.77 -12.74 4.82
N GLU A 25 1.87 -13.28 4.01
CA GLU A 25 2.27 -14.20 2.94
C GLU A 25 3.18 -13.50 1.92
N TYR A 26 2.83 -12.28 1.50
CA TYR A 26 3.64 -11.46 0.61
C TYR A 26 4.91 -10.94 1.28
N LEU A 27 4.93 -10.81 2.61
CA LEU A 27 6.13 -10.41 3.34
C LEU A 27 7.26 -11.45 3.22
N HIS A 28 6.91 -12.74 3.15
CA HIS A 28 7.86 -13.85 3.18
C HIS A 28 8.06 -14.52 1.81
N ASP A 29 7.17 -14.25 0.84
CA ASP A 29 7.24 -14.80 -0.52
C ASP A 29 7.51 -13.68 -1.54
N LYS A 30 8.78 -13.59 -1.98
CA LYS A 30 9.19 -12.61 -2.99
C LYS A 30 8.47 -12.82 -4.32
N GLY A 31 8.19 -14.06 -4.73
CA GLY A 31 7.53 -14.37 -5.99
C GLY A 31 6.09 -13.86 -6.01
N LYS A 32 5.35 -14.07 -4.92
CA LYS A 32 4.01 -13.50 -4.74
C LYS A 32 4.05 -11.97 -4.74
N ALA A 33 5.00 -11.36 -4.04
CA ALA A 33 5.13 -9.90 -3.99
C ALA A 33 5.46 -9.28 -5.37
N GLU A 34 6.35 -9.90 -6.15
CA GLU A 34 6.64 -9.49 -7.52
C GLU A 34 5.43 -9.65 -8.44
N GLY A 35 4.72 -10.78 -8.33
CA GLY A 35 3.49 -11.02 -9.09
C GLY A 35 2.43 -9.95 -8.82
N LEU A 36 2.23 -9.59 -7.54
CA LEU A 36 1.31 -8.54 -7.12
C LEU A 36 1.72 -7.16 -7.69
N LEU A 37 3.01 -6.81 -7.58
CA LEU A 37 3.54 -5.57 -8.13
C LEU A 37 3.31 -5.46 -9.64
N ASN A 38 3.57 -6.54 -10.39
CA ASN A 38 3.40 -6.56 -11.84
C ASN A 38 1.93 -6.37 -12.24
N GLN A 39 1.00 -7.02 -11.54
CA GLN A 39 -0.44 -6.83 -11.76
C GLN A 39 -0.87 -5.39 -11.48
N ALA A 40 -0.32 -4.79 -10.41
CA ALA A 40 -0.59 -3.40 -10.05
C ALA A 40 -0.13 -2.43 -11.13
N ILE A 41 1.12 -2.58 -11.60
CA ILE A 41 1.70 -1.75 -12.67
C ILE A 41 0.88 -1.89 -13.95
N ALA A 42 0.52 -3.11 -14.34
CA ALA A 42 -0.29 -3.35 -15.53
C ALA A 42 -1.65 -2.63 -15.45
N LYS A 43 -2.36 -2.78 -14.31
CA LYS A 43 -3.66 -2.13 -14.10
C LYS A 43 -3.57 -0.61 -13.96
N ALA A 44 -2.52 -0.10 -13.33
CA ALA A 44 -2.28 1.34 -13.24
C ALA A 44 -2.01 1.93 -14.62
N THR A 45 -1.22 1.25 -15.45
CA THR A 45 -0.89 1.70 -16.79
C THR A 45 -2.12 1.75 -17.70
N THR A 46 -3.03 0.76 -17.62
CA THR A 46 -4.29 0.81 -18.38
C THR A 46 -5.24 1.90 -17.91
N LYS A 47 -5.14 2.30 -16.63
CA LYS A 47 -5.94 3.37 -16.02
C LYS A 47 -5.19 4.71 -15.91
N LYS A 48 -4.06 4.89 -16.60
CA LYS A 48 -3.18 6.06 -16.43
C LYS A 48 -3.94 7.39 -16.54
N GLY A 49 -4.84 7.54 -17.52
CA GLY A 49 -5.61 8.78 -17.69
C GLY A 49 -6.53 9.12 -16.52
N ALA A 50 -7.05 8.12 -15.79
CA ALA A 50 -7.85 8.35 -14.58
C ALA A 50 -6.99 8.55 -13.32
N LEU A 51 -5.68 8.33 -13.43
CA LEU A 51 -4.73 8.38 -12.32
C LEU A 51 -3.68 9.49 -12.53
N ASP A 52 -3.88 10.39 -13.48
CA ASP A 52 -2.87 11.37 -13.90
C ASP A 52 -2.39 12.23 -12.72
N ASP A 53 -3.33 12.73 -11.92
CA ASP A 53 -3.07 13.54 -10.72
C ASP A 53 -2.25 12.82 -9.63
N VAL A 54 -2.25 11.48 -9.61
CA VAL A 54 -1.56 10.66 -8.61
C VAL A 54 -0.49 9.75 -9.22
N TRP A 55 -0.22 9.90 -10.52
CA TRP A 55 0.59 8.97 -11.30
C TRP A 55 2.02 8.89 -10.78
N GLU A 56 2.66 10.03 -10.55
CA GLU A 56 4.02 10.10 -10.01
C GLU A 56 4.12 9.42 -8.63
N ARG A 57 3.10 9.62 -7.78
CA ARG A 57 3.06 9.02 -6.44
C ARG A 57 2.91 7.51 -6.51
N LEU A 58 2.08 7.02 -7.43
CA LEU A 58 1.93 5.58 -7.68
C LEU A 58 3.22 4.95 -8.19
N GLN A 59 3.94 5.63 -9.09
CA GLN A 59 5.25 5.16 -9.54
C GLN A 59 6.24 5.06 -8.38
N LEU A 60 6.30 6.07 -7.52
CA LEU A 60 7.17 6.05 -6.34
C LEU A 60 6.80 4.91 -5.37
N LEU A 61 5.50 4.63 -5.20
CA LEU A 61 5.01 3.49 -4.41
C LEU A 61 5.48 2.15 -5.00
N PHE A 62 5.32 1.96 -6.32
CA PHE A 62 5.76 0.75 -7.01
C PHE A 62 7.28 0.55 -6.92
N GLU A 63 8.05 1.62 -7.06
CA GLU A 63 9.50 1.57 -6.90
C GLU A 63 9.91 1.23 -5.48
N ALA A 64 9.29 1.87 -4.47
CA ALA A 64 9.56 1.58 -3.06
C ALA A 64 9.29 0.10 -2.74
N PHE A 65 8.15 -0.42 -3.20
CA PHE A 65 7.80 -1.82 -3.01
C PHE A 65 8.79 -2.75 -3.73
N ARG A 66 9.19 -2.43 -4.96
CA ARG A 66 10.19 -3.18 -5.71
C ARG A 66 11.56 -3.21 -5.01
N SER A 67 12.05 -2.06 -4.54
CA SER A 67 13.31 -1.97 -3.81
C SER A 67 13.26 -2.75 -2.49
N TRP A 68 12.10 -2.77 -1.82
CA TRP A 68 11.90 -3.61 -0.64
C TRP A 68 11.92 -5.12 -0.96
N ILE A 69 11.25 -5.55 -2.02
CA ILE A 69 11.24 -6.96 -2.50
C ILE A 69 12.67 -7.44 -2.80
N LYS A 70 13.43 -6.63 -3.56
CA LYS A 70 14.82 -6.91 -3.92
C LYS A 70 15.73 -6.93 -2.69
N GLY A 71 15.42 -6.10 -1.69
CA GLY A 71 16.20 -5.93 -0.48
C GLY A 71 17.15 -4.73 -0.53
N ASP A 72 17.08 -3.92 -1.59
CA ASP A 72 17.89 -2.72 -1.78
C ASP A 72 17.53 -1.63 -0.74
N TYR A 73 16.27 -1.58 -0.31
CA TYR A 73 15.77 -0.62 0.68
C TYR A 73 14.95 -1.33 1.78
N ARG A 74 15.53 -1.44 2.98
CA ARG A 74 14.91 -2.09 4.15
C ARG A 74 14.53 -1.12 5.28
N SER A 75 14.77 0.18 5.10
CA SER A 75 14.45 1.21 6.11
C SER A 75 12.96 1.55 6.19
N ILE A 76 12.16 1.08 5.22
CA ILE A 76 10.71 1.23 5.26
C ILE A 76 10.09 0.36 6.36
N PRO A 77 9.24 0.91 7.26
CA PRO A 77 8.63 0.13 8.32
C PRO A 77 7.76 -1.01 7.77
N THR A 78 7.77 -2.16 8.45
CA THR A 78 6.94 -3.32 8.08
C THR A 78 5.46 -2.95 8.00
N ARG A 79 5.01 -2.03 8.87
CA ARG A 79 3.64 -1.51 8.87
C ARG A 79 3.28 -0.87 7.52
N SER A 80 4.19 -0.07 6.98
CA SER A 80 4.01 0.64 5.72
C SER A 80 4.04 -0.32 4.53
N ILE A 81 4.85 -1.38 4.59
CA ILE A 81 4.81 -2.46 3.60
C ILE A 81 3.49 -3.21 3.62
N ILE A 82 2.95 -3.53 4.81
CA ILE A 82 1.62 -4.14 4.94
C ILE A 82 0.55 -3.23 4.32
N THR A 83 0.59 -1.91 4.61
CA THR A 83 -0.32 -0.94 4.00
C THR A 83 -0.18 -0.90 2.48
N ILE A 84 1.05 -0.90 1.94
CA ILE A 84 1.31 -0.95 0.49
C ILE A 84 0.71 -2.21 -0.12
N ILE A 85 0.98 -3.39 0.45
CA ILE A 85 0.45 -4.67 -0.03
C ILE A 85 -1.08 -4.65 -0.04
N ALA A 86 -1.71 -4.24 1.07
CA ALA A 86 -3.17 -4.17 1.17
C ALA A 86 -3.78 -3.22 0.12
N THR A 87 -3.15 -2.06 -0.08
CA THR A 87 -3.57 -1.08 -1.07
C THR A 87 -3.47 -1.62 -2.49
N ILE A 88 -2.34 -2.27 -2.82
CA ILE A 88 -2.13 -2.85 -4.15
C ILE A 88 -3.13 -3.99 -4.39
N LEU A 89 -3.35 -4.86 -3.40
CA LEU A 89 -4.29 -5.96 -3.55
C LEU A 89 -5.71 -5.46 -3.82
N TYR A 90 -6.19 -4.48 -3.07
CA TYR A 90 -7.48 -3.83 -3.32
C TYR A 90 -7.52 -3.17 -4.71
N PHE A 91 -6.43 -2.48 -5.09
CA PHE A 91 -6.33 -1.86 -6.40
C PHE A 91 -6.42 -2.89 -7.53
N VAL A 92 -5.74 -4.04 -7.42
CA VAL A 92 -5.69 -5.10 -8.44
C VAL A 92 -6.97 -5.91 -8.49
N ASN A 93 -7.45 -6.41 -7.35
CA ASN A 93 -8.67 -7.20 -7.24
C ASN A 93 -9.54 -6.70 -6.07
N PRO A 94 -10.42 -5.70 -6.32
CA PRO A 94 -11.24 -5.12 -5.25
C PRO A 94 -12.28 -6.10 -4.70
N ILE A 95 -12.64 -7.17 -5.42
CA ILE A 95 -13.72 -8.10 -5.04
C ILE A 95 -13.25 -9.13 -4.00
N ASP A 96 -11.99 -9.58 -4.06
CA ASP A 96 -11.49 -10.67 -3.20
C ASP A 96 -11.18 -10.24 -1.75
N LEU A 97 -11.14 -8.95 -1.47
CA LEU A 97 -10.60 -8.39 -0.22
C LEU A 97 -11.51 -7.37 0.44
N ILE A 98 -12.79 -7.37 0.09
CA ILE A 98 -13.79 -6.60 0.83
C ILE A 98 -14.00 -7.33 2.15
N PRO A 99 -13.63 -6.72 3.29
CA PRO A 99 -13.91 -7.29 4.58
C PRO A 99 -15.33 -6.87 4.98
N ASP A 100 -16.04 -7.73 5.71
CA ASP A 100 -17.41 -7.46 6.15
C ASP A 100 -17.56 -6.17 6.99
N PHE A 101 -16.46 -5.62 7.54
CA PHE A 101 -16.49 -4.38 8.32
C PHE A 101 -16.55 -3.08 7.48
N ILE A 102 -16.08 -3.09 6.22
CA ILE A 102 -16.22 -1.93 5.32
C ILE A 102 -17.69 -1.73 4.95
N VAL A 103 -18.41 -2.83 4.75
CA VAL A 103 -19.85 -2.85 4.49
C VAL A 103 -20.63 -2.22 5.66
N GLY A 104 -20.14 -2.34 6.89
CA GLY A 104 -20.77 -1.78 8.10
C GLY A 104 -20.56 -0.27 8.35
N LEU A 105 -19.60 0.37 7.67
CA LEU A 105 -19.24 1.78 7.91
C LEU A 105 -19.85 2.77 6.89
N GLY A 106 -20.47 2.29 5.81
CA GLY A 106 -21.08 3.15 4.79
C GLY A 106 -20.07 4.00 3.98
N LEU A 107 -18.78 3.64 4.02
CA LEU A 107 -17.69 4.29 3.30
C LEU A 107 -17.16 3.37 2.21
N VAL A 108 -17.92 3.21 1.12
CA VAL A 108 -17.42 2.53 -0.08
C VAL A 108 -17.40 3.55 -1.20
N ASP A 109 -16.31 4.30 -1.26
CA ASP A 109 -15.91 5.04 -2.45
C ASP A 109 -14.50 4.57 -2.81
N ASP A 110 -14.31 4.05 -4.03
CA ASP A 110 -13.08 3.38 -4.49
C ASP A 110 -11.83 4.28 -4.33
N ALA A 111 -12.03 5.60 -4.34
CA ALA A 111 -10.98 6.61 -4.17
C ALA A 111 -10.54 6.81 -2.70
N ALA A 112 -11.44 6.59 -1.73
CA ALA A 112 -11.18 6.90 -0.32
C ALA A 112 -10.13 5.97 0.30
N VAL A 113 -10.11 4.69 -0.10
CA VAL A 113 -9.14 3.70 0.39
C VAL A 113 -7.74 4.03 -0.13
N ILE A 114 -7.61 4.36 -1.41
CA ILE A 114 -6.33 4.75 -2.01
C ILE A 114 -5.82 6.04 -1.37
N ALA A 115 -6.69 7.04 -1.20
CA ALA A 115 -6.32 8.31 -0.56
C ALA A 115 -5.86 8.12 0.90
N PHE A 116 -6.56 7.27 1.66
CA PHE A 116 -6.18 6.94 3.04
C PHE A 116 -4.84 6.22 3.11
N ALA A 117 -4.63 5.22 2.25
CA ALA A 117 -3.37 4.50 2.16
C ALA A 117 -2.21 5.42 1.81
N MET A 118 -2.37 6.26 0.79
CA MET A 118 -1.37 7.24 0.36
C MET A 118 -1.00 8.19 1.50
N LYS A 119 -1.99 8.66 2.27
CA LYS A 119 -1.74 9.50 3.45
C LYS A 119 -0.92 8.77 4.51
N GLN A 120 -1.17 7.47 4.71
CA GLN A 120 -0.50 6.70 5.75
C GLN A 120 0.96 6.38 5.42
N ILE A 121 1.29 6.18 4.14
CA ILE A 121 2.66 5.87 3.68
C ILE A 121 3.41 7.08 3.14
N ASN A 122 2.80 8.28 3.18
CA ASN A 122 3.33 9.48 2.54
C ASN A 122 4.77 9.77 2.98
N ASN A 123 5.00 9.83 4.29
CA ASN A 123 6.31 10.14 4.87
C ASN A 123 7.36 9.05 4.56
N ASP A 124 6.94 7.79 4.45
CA ASP A 124 7.83 6.68 4.12
C ASP A 124 8.24 6.72 2.65
N LEU A 125 7.31 7.09 1.76
CA LEU A 125 7.60 7.32 0.34
C LEU A 125 8.50 8.54 0.14
N ASP A 126 8.33 9.61 0.92
CA ASP A 126 9.21 10.78 0.86
C ASP A 126 10.63 10.39 1.30
N SER A 127 10.76 9.61 2.38
CA SER A 127 12.06 9.07 2.85
C SER A 127 12.71 8.17 1.80
N PHE A 128 11.92 7.33 1.13
CA PHE A 128 12.40 6.50 0.02
C PHE A 128 12.88 7.35 -1.17
N LYS A 129 12.13 8.40 -1.52
CA LYS A 129 12.50 9.34 -2.59
C LYS A 129 13.84 10.00 -2.30
N GLU A 130 14.02 10.53 -1.09
CA GLU A 130 15.29 11.14 -0.68
C GLU A 130 16.46 10.15 -0.74
N TRP A 131 16.26 8.90 -0.32
CA TRP A 131 17.28 7.86 -0.42
C TRP A 131 17.63 7.54 -1.88
N LYS A 132 16.63 7.46 -2.76
CA LYS A 132 16.82 7.22 -4.20
C LYS A 132 17.61 8.36 -4.85
N GLU A 133 17.24 9.61 -4.56
CA GLU A 133 17.93 10.80 -5.07
C GLU A 133 19.39 10.86 -4.61
N LYS A 134 19.66 10.52 -3.34
CA LYS A 134 21.03 10.42 -2.82
C LYS A 134 21.86 9.42 -3.61
N GLN A 135 21.34 8.21 -3.87
CA GLN A 135 22.06 7.21 -4.66
C GLN A 135 22.33 7.66 -6.10
N GLN A 136 21.37 8.34 -6.74
CA GLN A 136 21.53 8.83 -8.10
C GLN A 136 22.61 9.93 -8.19
N ASN A 137 22.70 10.79 -7.17
CA ASN A 137 23.77 11.79 -7.10
C ASN A 137 25.15 11.18 -6.86
N THR A 138 25.26 10.08 -6.10
CA THR A 138 26.55 9.41 -5.89
C THR A 138 27.05 8.64 -7.12
N ILE A 139 26.17 8.27 -8.06
CA ILE A 139 26.55 7.59 -9.31
C ILE A 139 26.99 8.59 -10.38
N ASN A 140 26.50 9.83 -10.31
CA ASN A 140 26.78 10.89 -11.29
C ASN A 140 27.89 11.87 -10.87
N ALA A 141 28.54 11.62 -9.73
CA ALA A 141 29.66 12.40 -9.18
C ALA A 141 30.96 11.61 -9.28
#